data_AF-A0A8S2LJW9-F1
#
_entry.id   AF-A0A8S2LJW9-F1
#
_cell.length_a   1.000
_cell.length_b   1.000
_cell.length_c   1.000
_cell.angle_alpha   90.00
_cell.angle_beta   90.00
_cell.angle_gamma   90.00
#
_symmetry.space_group_name_H-M   'P 1'
#
loop_
_entity.id
_entity.type
_entity.pdbx_description
1 polymer ?
#
loop_
_entity_poly.entity_id
_entity_poly.type
_entity_poly.pdbx_seq_one_letter_code
_entity_poly.pdbx_strand_id
1 'polypeptide(L)'
;MPLINFRNILSCSSEDRIHCAENLLKPEQYKKWLSAKGSDERITCILEFEKSSLISSVDIGNDGSSFIELFVSRSSSSKMDDWTLLLPATLLMTPNESRSNTNRNHVKLLKSSDLNKTCLDEKWDRLKIVCEQKFDRLNLFGLCFIKLYSPATLSDETNQSESLNKSSIIMKNDDDDDDETGKEQSKIGSFFAKKQAEKQMKPTESTASNQIRALSNVADQLL
;
A
#
# COMPACT_ATOMS: atom_id res chain seq x y z
N MET A 1 -6.31 -2.38 10.37
CA MET A 1 -6.95 -3.49 9.64
C MET A 1 -5.90 -4.57 9.46
N PRO A 2 -6.12 -5.81 9.95
CA PRO A 2 -5.13 -6.88 9.83
C PRO A 2 -4.88 -7.24 8.36
N LEU A 3 -3.64 -7.59 8.02
CA LEU A 3 -3.28 -8.10 6.69
C LEU A 3 -3.65 -9.60 6.62
N ILE A 4 -4.29 -10.02 5.53
CA ILE A 4 -4.58 -11.43 5.26
C ILE A 4 -3.36 -12.05 4.59
N ASN A 5 -2.84 -13.12 5.18
CA ASN A 5 -1.71 -13.87 4.65
C ASN A 5 -2.17 -14.96 3.67
N PHE A 6 -1.35 -15.17 2.64
CA PHE A 6 -1.51 -16.26 1.68
C PHE A 6 -0.65 -17.45 2.10
N ARG A 7 -1.21 -18.66 2.03
CA ARG A 7 -0.51 -19.90 2.38
C ARG A 7 0.36 -20.39 1.25
N ASN A 8 -0.23 -20.52 0.07
CA ASN A 8 0.39 -21.10 -1.12
C ASN A 8 -0.39 -20.71 -2.37
N ILE A 9 0.21 -21.06 -3.50
CA ILE A 9 -0.36 -20.88 -4.83
C ILE A 9 -0.93 -22.21 -5.29
N LEU A 10 -2.19 -22.21 -5.71
CA LEU A 10 -2.87 -23.41 -6.18
C LEU A 10 -2.65 -23.64 -7.67
N SER A 11 -2.70 -22.57 -8.47
CA SER A 11 -2.59 -22.67 -9.91
C SER A 11 -2.18 -21.33 -10.51
N CYS A 12 -1.28 -21.37 -11.49
CA CYS A 12 -0.91 -20.24 -12.33
C CYS A 12 -0.95 -20.66 -13.79
N SER A 13 -1.45 -19.79 -14.66
CA SER A 13 -1.46 -20.06 -16.11
C SER A 13 -0.14 -19.74 -16.78
N SER A 14 0.50 -18.64 -16.40
CA SER A 14 1.76 -18.18 -16.96
C SER A 14 2.58 -17.49 -15.89
N GLU A 15 3.85 -17.85 -15.80
CA GLU A 15 4.81 -17.25 -14.87
C GLU A 15 6.23 -17.27 -15.43
N ASP A 16 6.98 -16.22 -15.12
CA ASP A 16 8.39 -16.13 -15.46
C ASP A 16 9.27 -16.97 -14.50
N ARG A 17 10.47 -17.34 -14.96
CA ARG A 17 11.43 -18.14 -14.18
C ARG A 17 11.96 -17.41 -12.95
N ILE A 18 12.14 -16.09 -13.05
CA ILE A 18 12.65 -15.24 -11.96
C ILE A 18 11.47 -14.60 -11.23
N HIS A 19 10.51 -14.09 -12.00
CA HIS A 19 9.31 -13.42 -11.49
C HIS A 19 8.11 -14.37 -11.41
N CYS A 20 8.28 -15.45 -10.64
CA CYS A 20 7.25 -16.45 -10.41
C CYS A 20 6.10 -15.92 -9.55
N ALA A 21 4.97 -16.62 -9.58
CA ALA A 21 3.81 -16.21 -8.80
C ALA A 21 4.05 -16.28 -7.29
N GLU A 22 4.95 -17.18 -6.84
CA GLU A 22 5.27 -17.40 -5.41
C GLU A 22 5.73 -16.12 -4.70
N ASN A 23 6.27 -15.18 -5.47
CA ASN A 23 6.65 -13.85 -5.00
C ASN A 23 5.48 -13.05 -4.41
N LEU A 24 4.23 -13.31 -4.82
CA LEU A 24 3.04 -12.66 -4.29
C LEU A 24 2.73 -13.05 -2.84
N LEU A 25 3.24 -14.20 -2.37
CA LEU A 25 3.05 -14.63 -0.99
C LEU A 25 3.78 -13.72 0.01
N LYS A 26 4.84 -13.04 -0.44
CA LYS A 26 5.71 -12.20 0.41
C LYS A 26 5.85 -10.78 -0.18
N PRO A 27 4.84 -9.91 0.02
CA PRO A 27 4.81 -8.59 -0.61
C PRO A 27 5.88 -7.62 -0.09
N GLU A 28 6.60 -7.93 1.00
CA GLU A 28 7.68 -7.09 1.55
C GLU A 28 8.99 -7.17 0.76
N GLN A 29 9.20 -8.24 -0.01
CA GLN A 29 10.50 -8.48 -0.66
C GLN A 29 10.69 -7.72 -1.99
N TYR A 30 9.78 -6.80 -2.33
CA TYR A 30 9.76 -6.07 -3.62
C TYR A 30 9.88 -6.98 -4.85
N LYS A 31 9.50 -8.25 -4.70
CA LYS A 31 9.46 -9.22 -5.80
C LYS A 31 8.15 -9.05 -6.55
N LYS A 32 8.14 -9.51 -7.79
CA LYS A 32 7.01 -9.33 -8.72
C LYS A 32 6.61 -10.68 -9.30
N TRP A 33 5.38 -10.75 -9.77
CA TRP A 33 4.87 -11.82 -10.62
C TRP A 33 4.64 -11.28 -12.02
N LEU A 34 5.28 -11.92 -13.01
CA LEU A 34 5.15 -11.57 -14.42
C LEU A 34 4.75 -12.78 -15.25
N SER A 35 4.15 -12.50 -16.41
CA SER A 35 3.90 -13.49 -17.45
C SER A 35 5.20 -14.14 -17.93
N ALA A 36 5.12 -15.40 -18.39
CA ALA A 36 6.26 -16.11 -18.98
C ALA A 36 6.68 -15.48 -20.32
N LYS A 37 5.72 -14.92 -21.06
CA LYS A 37 5.91 -14.34 -22.39
C LYS A 37 5.19 -12.99 -22.49
N GLY A 38 5.76 -12.06 -23.25
CA GLY A 38 5.13 -10.76 -23.52
C GLY A 38 3.90 -10.87 -24.44
N SER A 39 3.77 -11.98 -25.16
CA SER A 39 2.64 -12.26 -26.07
C SER A 39 1.36 -12.69 -25.36
N ASP A 40 1.41 -12.96 -24.06
CA ASP A 40 0.23 -13.38 -23.31
C ASP A 40 -0.74 -12.19 -23.21
N GLU A 41 -2.03 -12.40 -23.44
CA GLU A 41 -3.01 -11.30 -23.31
C GLU A 41 -3.67 -11.29 -21.92
N ARG A 42 -3.71 -12.46 -21.27
CA ARG A 42 -4.38 -12.69 -19.99
C ARG A 42 -3.58 -13.73 -19.20
N ILE A 43 -3.29 -13.40 -17.95
CA ILE A 43 -2.68 -14.31 -16.98
C ILE A 43 -3.56 -14.44 -15.75
N THR A 44 -3.50 -15.60 -15.12
CA THR A 44 -4.34 -15.97 -13.99
C THR A 44 -3.50 -16.64 -12.92
N CYS A 45 -3.78 -16.30 -11.67
CA CYS A 45 -3.14 -16.88 -10.50
C CYS A 45 -4.20 -17.14 -9.43
N ILE A 46 -4.18 -18.32 -8.83
CA ILE A 46 -5.08 -18.73 -7.77
C ILE A 46 -4.26 -18.89 -6.49
N LEU A 47 -4.60 -18.10 -5.49
CA LEU A 47 -3.98 -18.07 -4.17
C LEU A 47 -4.93 -18.67 -3.13
N GLU A 48 -4.36 -19.41 -2.19
CA GLU A 48 -5.06 -19.91 -1.01
C GLU A 48 -4.67 -19.10 0.23
N PHE A 49 -5.65 -18.76 1.07
CA PHE A 49 -5.44 -17.99 2.28
C PHE A 49 -4.98 -18.92 3.40
N GLU A 50 -4.22 -18.37 4.34
CA GLU A 50 -3.86 -19.11 5.55
C GLU A 50 -5.09 -19.41 6.42
N LYS A 51 -6.02 -18.45 6.51
CA LYS A 51 -7.24 -18.54 7.30
C LYS A 51 -8.41 -17.92 6.55
N SER A 52 -9.56 -18.59 6.56
CA SER A 52 -10.79 -18.06 5.97
C SER A 52 -11.22 -16.76 6.65
N SER A 53 -11.26 -15.67 5.88
CA SER A 53 -11.36 -14.29 6.39
C SER A 53 -12.31 -13.45 5.55
N LEU A 54 -12.88 -12.41 6.17
CA LEU A 54 -13.64 -11.36 5.47
C LEU A 54 -12.64 -10.40 4.80
N ILE A 55 -12.98 -9.89 3.61
CA ILE A 55 -12.15 -8.92 2.88
C ILE A 55 -12.80 -7.55 3.01
N SER A 56 -12.06 -6.56 3.52
CA SER A 56 -12.52 -5.18 3.67
C SER A 56 -11.98 -4.26 2.59
N SER A 57 -10.67 -4.36 2.33
CA SER A 57 -9.96 -3.53 1.35
C SER A 57 -8.86 -4.32 0.66
N VAL A 58 -8.47 -3.86 -0.52
CA VAL A 58 -7.47 -4.51 -1.37
C VAL A 58 -6.51 -3.48 -1.94
N ASP A 59 -5.22 -3.65 -1.73
CA ASP A 59 -4.19 -2.85 -2.39
C ASP A 59 -3.52 -3.67 -3.48
N ILE A 60 -3.40 -3.08 -4.66
CA ILE A 60 -2.83 -3.73 -5.84
C ILE A 60 -1.70 -2.87 -6.36
N GLY A 61 -0.50 -3.43 -6.40
CA GLY A 61 0.64 -2.85 -7.11
C GLY A 61 0.73 -3.42 -8.51
N ASN A 62 0.53 -2.59 -9.53
CA ASN A 62 0.62 -3.02 -10.92
C ASN A 62 2.08 -3.25 -11.37
N ASP A 63 2.27 -4.06 -12.41
CA ASP A 63 3.50 -4.10 -13.20
C ASP A 63 3.22 -4.33 -14.68
N GLY A 64 2.48 -3.41 -15.32
CA GLY A 64 2.23 -3.45 -16.76
C GLY A 64 0.92 -4.10 -17.18
N SER A 65 0.04 -4.43 -16.24
CA SER A 65 -1.31 -4.90 -16.56
C SER A 65 -2.23 -3.73 -16.90
N SER A 66 -3.07 -3.88 -17.92
CA SER A 66 -4.11 -2.89 -18.27
C SER A 66 -5.32 -2.99 -17.35
N PHE A 67 -5.82 -4.21 -17.18
CA PHE A 67 -6.99 -4.50 -16.36
C PHE A 67 -6.67 -5.56 -15.32
N ILE A 68 -7.37 -5.47 -14.19
CA ILE A 68 -7.39 -6.51 -13.17
C ILE A 68 -8.82 -6.87 -12.80
N GLU A 69 -9.08 -8.17 -12.65
CA GLU A 69 -10.31 -8.73 -12.10
C GLU A 69 -9.95 -9.63 -10.93
N LEU A 70 -10.74 -9.59 -9.87
CA LEU A 70 -10.56 -10.46 -8.70
C LEU A 70 -11.82 -11.27 -8.44
N PHE A 71 -11.63 -12.56 -8.24
CA PHE A 71 -12.68 -13.51 -7.89
C PHE A 71 -12.32 -14.19 -6.58
N VAL A 72 -13.34 -14.50 -5.79
CA VAL A 72 -13.21 -15.21 -4.52
C VAL A 72 -14.00 -16.50 -4.57
N SER A 73 -13.53 -17.49 -3.82
CA SER A 73 -14.21 -18.78 -3.69
C SER A 73 -13.96 -19.37 -2.31
N ARG A 74 -14.74 -20.40 -1.97
CA ARG A 74 -14.61 -21.20 -0.76
C ARG A 74 -14.09 -22.59 -1.14
N SER A 75 -13.08 -23.07 -0.43
CA SER A 75 -12.57 -24.44 -0.59
C SER A 75 -13.62 -25.50 -0.28
N SER A 76 -14.60 -25.17 0.57
CA SER A 76 -15.73 -26.03 0.94
C SER A 76 -16.84 -26.08 -0.10
N SER A 77 -16.82 -25.22 -1.13
CA SER A 77 -17.83 -25.29 -2.19
C SER A 77 -17.61 -26.57 -3.01
N SER A 78 -18.65 -27.39 -3.10
CA SER A 78 -18.64 -28.67 -3.83
C SER A 78 -18.56 -28.51 -5.34
N LYS A 79 -18.71 -27.28 -5.84
CA LYS A 79 -18.61 -26.94 -7.27
C LYS A 79 -17.20 -26.43 -7.57
N MET A 80 -16.53 -27.09 -8.51
CA MET A 80 -15.16 -26.76 -8.93
C MET A 80 -15.00 -25.32 -9.46
N ASP A 81 -16.10 -24.68 -9.92
CA ASP A 81 -16.10 -23.37 -10.56
C ASP A 81 -16.97 -22.31 -9.85
N ASP A 82 -17.18 -22.44 -8.54
CA ASP A 82 -17.94 -21.45 -7.77
C ASP A 82 -17.09 -20.21 -7.45
N TRP A 83 -16.84 -19.40 -8.47
CA TRP A 83 -16.08 -18.15 -8.37
C TRP A 83 -17.04 -16.96 -8.32
N THR A 84 -17.03 -16.25 -7.19
CA THR A 84 -17.81 -15.03 -7.02
C THR A 84 -16.95 -13.82 -7.37
N LEU A 85 -17.48 -12.88 -8.14
CA LEU A 85 -16.76 -11.66 -8.54
C LEU A 85 -16.64 -10.68 -7.36
N LEU A 86 -15.41 -10.48 -6.87
CA LEU A 86 -15.09 -9.53 -5.79
C LEU A 86 -14.85 -8.12 -6.36
N LEU A 87 -14.01 -8.03 -7.40
CA LEU A 87 -13.65 -6.79 -8.06
C LEU A 87 -13.93 -6.92 -9.56
N PRO A 88 -14.84 -6.10 -10.13
CA PRO A 88 -15.04 -6.06 -11.58
C PRO A 88 -13.79 -5.55 -12.30
N ALA A 89 -13.71 -5.81 -13.61
CA ALA A 89 -12.59 -5.40 -14.46
C ALA A 89 -12.23 -3.92 -14.26
N THR A 90 -11.13 -3.70 -13.57
CA THR A 90 -10.71 -2.38 -13.13
C THR A 90 -9.47 -1.96 -13.91
N LEU A 91 -9.53 -0.78 -14.52
CA LEU A 91 -8.40 -0.21 -15.24
C LEU A 91 -7.27 0.15 -14.26
N LEU A 92 -6.07 -0.35 -14.56
CA LEU A 92 -4.81 -0.02 -13.90
C LEU A 92 -3.91 0.84 -14.78
N MET A 93 -3.94 0.62 -16.10
CA MET A 93 -3.23 1.43 -17.09
C MET A 93 -4.14 1.79 -18.25
N THR A 94 -4.09 3.04 -18.69
CA THR A 94 -4.79 3.46 -19.90
C THR A 94 -4.14 2.88 -21.16
N PRO A 95 -4.84 2.86 -22.32
CA PRO A 95 -4.26 2.41 -23.57
C PRO A 95 -3.00 3.19 -23.98
N ASN A 96 -2.97 4.50 -23.72
CA ASN A 96 -1.83 5.36 -24.05
C ASN A 96 -0.62 5.05 -23.16
N GLU A 97 -0.84 4.85 -21.86
CA GLU A 97 0.21 4.45 -20.91
C GLU A 97 0.75 3.06 -21.22
N SER A 98 -0.11 2.13 -21.61
CA SER A 98 0.30 0.77 -21.98
C SER A 98 1.21 0.76 -23.22
N ARG A 99 0.86 1.53 -24.26
CA ARG A 99 1.70 1.63 -25.48
C ARG A 99 3.01 2.37 -25.26
N SER A 100 3.00 3.37 -24.37
CA SER A 100 4.18 4.20 -24.07
C SER A 100 5.02 3.61 -22.93
N ASN A 101 4.54 2.53 -22.30
CA ASN A 101 5.09 1.90 -21.10
C ASN A 101 5.40 2.89 -19.95
N THR A 102 4.53 3.89 -19.79
CA THR A 102 4.62 4.88 -18.70
C THR A 102 3.72 4.46 -17.54
N ASN A 103 4.06 4.84 -16.30
CA ASN A 103 3.27 4.52 -15.09
C ASN A 103 3.00 3.01 -14.85
N ARG A 104 3.92 2.15 -15.28
CA ARG A 104 3.79 0.68 -15.18
C ARG A 104 3.52 0.19 -13.75
N ASN A 105 4.10 0.86 -12.75
CA ASN A 105 4.06 0.49 -11.33
C ASN A 105 3.00 1.22 -10.52
N HIS A 106 1.93 1.69 -11.16
CA HIS A 106 0.84 2.38 -10.46
C HIS A 106 0.19 1.48 -9.39
N VAL A 107 -0.02 2.01 -8.20
CA VAL A 107 -0.68 1.31 -7.08
C VAL A 107 -2.12 1.80 -6.97
N LYS A 108 -3.06 0.87 -6.91
CA LYS A 108 -4.48 1.16 -6.69
C LYS A 108 -4.93 0.62 -5.35
N LEU A 109 -5.41 1.51 -4.48
CA LEU A 109 -6.03 1.16 -3.20
C LEU A 109 -7.54 1.10 -3.41
N LEU A 110 -8.11 -0.08 -3.17
CA LEU A 110 -9.54 -0.34 -3.30
C LEU A 110 -10.15 -0.43 -1.92
N LYS A 111 -11.18 0.39 -1.70
CA LYS A 111 -11.93 0.38 -0.45
C LYS A 111 -13.15 -0.53 -0.59
N SER A 112 -13.83 -0.77 0.52
CA SER A 112 -15.07 -1.55 0.55
C SER A 112 -16.17 -0.99 -0.38
N SER A 113 -16.10 0.29 -0.76
CA SER A 113 -17.02 0.91 -1.73
C SER A 113 -16.85 0.40 -3.15
N ASP A 114 -15.64 -0.02 -3.51
CA ASP A 114 -15.27 -0.40 -4.88
C ASP A 114 -15.43 -1.91 -5.11
N LEU A 115 -15.63 -2.66 -4.03
CA LEU A 115 -15.79 -4.11 -4.01
C LEU A 115 -17.28 -4.48 -4.06
N ASN A 116 -17.56 -5.70 -4.53
CA ASN A 116 -18.91 -6.22 -4.53
C ASN A 116 -19.40 -6.48 -3.11
N LYS A 117 -20.49 -5.80 -2.72
CA LYS A 117 -21.07 -5.85 -1.36
C LYS A 117 -21.42 -7.26 -0.91
N THR A 118 -21.91 -8.10 -1.82
CA THR A 118 -22.27 -9.50 -1.54
C THR A 118 -21.07 -10.30 -1.04
N CYS A 119 -19.85 -9.95 -1.47
CA CYS A 119 -18.63 -10.62 -1.04
C CYS A 119 -18.11 -10.13 0.32
N LEU A 120 -18.53 -8.95 0.78
CA LEU A 120 -17.98 -8.33 2.00
C LEU A 120 -18.52 -8.95 3.29
N ASP A 121 -19.75 -9.48 3.24
CA ASP A 121 -20.41 -10.12 4.38
C ASP A 121 -19.97 -11.59 4.59
N GLU A 122 -19.20 -12.12 3.64
CA GLU A 122 -18.89 -13.53 3.53
C GLU A 122 -17.39 -13.82 3.71
N LYS A 123 -17.06 -14.90 4.43
CA LYS A 123 -15.66 -15.35 4.57
C LYS A 123 -15.22 -16.16 3.35
N TRP A 124 -14.00 -15.90 2.89
CA TRP A 124 -13.37 -16.53 1.72
C TRP A 124 -12.01 -17.12 2.11
N ASP A 125 -11.57 -18.12 1.37
CA ASP A 125 -10.27 -18.78 1.57
C ASP A 125 -9.46 -18.92 0.27
N ARG A 126 -10.05 -18.62 -0.89
CA ARG A 126 -9.36 -18.63 -2.19
C ARG A 126 -9.58 -17.32 -2.91
N LEU A 127 -8.51 -16.82 -3.54
CA LEU A 127 -8.54 -15.66 -4.43
C LEU A 127 -8.01 -16.07 -5.79
N LYS A 128 -8.79 -15.81 -6.83
CA LYS A 128 -8.35 -15.89 -8.22
C LYS A 128 -8.15 -14.49 -8.75
N ILE A 129 -6.91 -14.22 -9.13
CA ILE A 129 -6.45 -12.98 -9.74
C ILE A 129 -6.41 -13.20 -11.24
N VAL A 130 -6.94 -12.23 -11.97
CA VAL A 130 -6.82 -12.19 -13.42
C VAL A 130 -6.25 -10.83 -13.82
N CYS A 131 -5.13 -10.87 -14.54
CA CYS A 131 -4.52 -9.69 -15.13
C CYS A 131 -4.64 -9.78 -16.65
N GLU A 132 -5.03 -8.68 -17.29
CA GLU A 132 -5.10 -8.58 -18.75
C GLU A 132 -4.27 -7.40 -19.25
N GLN A 133 -3.64 -7.59 -20.40
CA GLN A 133 -2.93 -6.54 -21.13
C GLN A 133 -3.32 -6.64 -22.61
N LYS A 134 -4.22 -5.75 -23.03
CA LYS A 134 -4.82 -5.75 -24.38
C LYS A 134 -4.12 -4.81 -25.36
N PHE A 135 -3.35 -3.86 -24.85
CA PHE A 135 -2.82 -2.74 -25.63
C PHE A 135 -1.33 -2.86 -25.95
N ASP A 136 -0.63 -3.74 -25.23
CA ASP A 136 0.78 -4.06 -25.43
C ASP A 136 0.97 -5.58 -25.46
N ARG A 137 1.66 -6.10 -26.46
CA ARG A 137 1.89 -7.55 -26.65
C ARG A 137 3.38 -7.91 -26.68
N LEU A 138 4.23 -6.94 -26.35
CA LEU A 138 5.69 -7.10 -26.45
C LEU A 138 6.30 -7.21 -25.06
N ASN A 139 5.81 -6.42 -24.10
CA ASN A 139 6.37 -6.40 -22.76
C ASN A 139 5.73 -7.46 -21.85
N LEU A 140 6.52 -7.96 -20.91
CA LEU A 140 6.02 -8.77 -19.81
C LEU A 140 5.09 -7.91 -18.95
N PHE A 141 4.06 -8.53 -18.39
CA PHE A 141 3.11 -7.84 -17.50
C PHE A 141 2.70 -8.74 -16.34
N GLY A 142 2.16 -8.12 -15.31
CA GLY A 142 1.63 -8.82 -14.15
C GLY A 142 1.43 -7.85 -12.98
N LEU A 143 1.83 -8.29 -11.79
CA LEU A 143 1.66 -7.53 -10.55
C LEU A 143 2.95 -7.47 -9.75
N CYS A 144 3.16 -6.34 -9.09
CA CYS A 144 4.18 -6.23 -8.05
C CYS A 144 3.71 -6.92 -6.77
N PHE A 145 2.55 -6.54 -6.26
CA PHE A 145 2.02 -7.12 -5.02
C PHE A 145 0.49 -7.03 -5.01
N ILE A 146 -0.11 -7.85 -4.16
CA ILE A 146 -1.51 -7.74 -3.77
C ILE A 146 -1.59 -7.90 -2.26
N LYS A 147 -2.32 -7.01 -1.60
CA LYS A 147 -2.53 -7.04 -0.15
C LYS A 147 -4.02 -6.98 0.12
N LEU A 148 -4.53 -7.97 0.83
CA LEU A 148 -5.91 -8.00 1.28
C LEU A 148 -5.94 -7.66 2.77
N TYR A 149 -6.92 -6.89 3.20
CA TYR A 149 -7.08 -6.56 4.61
C TYR A 149 -8.42 -7.07 5.11
N SER A 150 -8.42 -7.62 6.31
CA SER A 150 -9.65 -7.96 7.01
C SER A 150 -10.21 -6.74 7.76
N PRO A 151 -11.53 -6.71 8.03
CA PRO A 151 -12.11 -5.74 8.95
C PRO A 151 -11.40 -5.84 10.29
N ALA A 152 -11.17 -4.71 10.96
CA ALA A 152 -10.58 -4.71 12.30
C ALA A 152 -11.59 -5.28 13.31
N THR A 153 -11.57 -6.59 13.50
CA THR A 153 -12.23 -7.23 14.64
C THR A 153 -11.33 -7.02 15.86
N LEU A 154 -11.92 -6.59 16.98
CA LEU A 154 -11.28 -6.36 18.28
C LEU A 154 -10.65 -7.62 18.92
N SER A 155 -10.55 -8.72 18.18
CA SER A 155 -10.15 -10.05 18.67
C SER A 155 -8.68 -10.41 18.46
N ASP A 156 -7.90 -9.61 17.73
CA ASP A 156 -6.52 -9.97 17.35
C ASP A 156 -5.43 -9.28 18.19
N GLU A 157 -5.74 -8.74 19.37
CA GLU A 157 -4.72 -8.23 20.31
C GLU A 157 -3.93 -9.34 21.05
N THR A 158 -4.17 -10.63 20.80
CA THR A 158 -3.62 -11.71 21.66
C THR A 158 -2.37 -12.43 21.17
N ASN A 159 -1.73 -12.05 20.05
CA ASN A 159 -0.50 -12.75 19.58
C ASN A 159 0.70 -11.85 19.25
N GLN A 160 0.76 -10.63 19.79
CA GLN A 160 2.02 -9.90 19.95
C GLN A 160 2.17 -9.40 21.38
N SER A 161 2.21 -10.33 22.34
CA SER A 161 2.90 -10.07 23.60
C SER A 161 4.41 -10.19 23.36
N GLU A 162 4.97 -9.18 22.69
CA GLU A 162 6.38 -8.86 22.93
C GLU A 162 6.52 -8.63 24.44
N SER A 163 7.27 -9.51 25.09
CA SER A 163 7.64 -9.41 26.48
C SER A 163 8.56 -8.20 26.67
N LEU A 164 7.97 -7.01 26.66
CA LEU A 164 8.61 -5.82 27.22
C LEU A 164 8.57 -6.00 28.73
N ASN A 165 9.67 -6.55 29.24
CA ASN A 165 10.02 -6.58 30.65
C ASN A 165 9.92 -5.15 31.20
N LYS A 166 8.77 -4.82 31.80
CA LYS A 166 8.62 -3.68 32.69
C LYS A 166 9.40 -4.01 33.94
N SER A 167 10.69 -3.67 33.96
CA SER A 167 11.45 -3.56 35.20
C SER A 167 10.84 -2.40 36.00
N SER A 168 9.94 -2.73 36.91
CA SER A 168 9.50 -1.85 37.99
C SER A 168 10.72 -1.47 38.81
N ILE A 169 11.16 -0.23 38.69
CA ILE A 169 12.10 0.39 39.62
C ILE A 169 11.37 0.50 40.96
N ILE A 170 11.75 -0.35 41.90
CA ILE A 170 11.31 -0.29 43.30
C ILE A 170 12.15 0.81 43.95
N MET A 171 11.52 1.95 44.26
CA MET A 171 12.11 2.96 45.13
C MET A 171 12.00 2.47 46.56
N LYS A 172 13.16 2.19 47.17
CA LYS A 172 13.29 1.81 48.57
C LYS A 172 13.48 3.11 49.36
N ASN A 173 12.52 3.42 50.23
CA ASN A 173 12.68 4.46 51.24
C ASN A 173 13.53 3.83 52.37
N ASP A 174 14.76 4.30 52.52
CA ASP A 174 15.51 4.15 53.77
C ASP A 174 15.66 5.58 54.33
N ASP A 175 14.89 5.85 55.38
CA ASP A 175 15.15 6.95 56.31
C ASP A 175 16.35 6.55 57.17
N ASP A 176 17.39 7.39 57.23
CA ASP A 176 18.11 7.76 58.46
C ASP A 176 19.26 8.73 58.13
N ASP A 177 19.43 9.68 59.05
CA ASP A 177 20.10 10.97 58.93
C ASP A 177 21.64 10.98 58.82
N ASP A 178 22.13 12.07 58.20
CA ASP A 178 23.20 12.99 58.66
C ASP A 178 24.31 13.38 57.65
N ASP A 179 24.53 14.71 57.64
CA ASP A 179 25.71 15.50 57.27
C ASP A 179 26.08 15.84 55.80
N GLU A 180 25.73 17.09 55.48
CA GLU A 180 26.56 18.16 54.92
C GLU A 180 27.27 18.02 53.56
N THR A 181 27.09 19.08 52.76
CA THR A 181 27.86 19.56 51.59
C THR A 181 27.40 19.16 50.18
N GLY A 182 27.23 20.17 49.31
CA GLY A 182 27.30 20.01 47.86
C GLY A 182 25.99 20.03 47.08
N LYS A 183 25.47 21.23 46.80
CA LYS A 183 24.39 21.49 45.83
C LYS A 183 24.79 21.04 44.43
N GLU A 184 24.19 19.99 43.85
CA GLU A 184 24.01 19.89 42.39
C GLU A 184 22.65 19.24 42.06
N GLN A 185 21.71 20.10 41.67
CA GLN A 185 20.41 19.72 41.14
C GLN A 185 20.58 19.10 39.75
N SER A 186 20.17 17.83 39.62
CA SER A 186 19.87 17.20 38.33
C SER A 186 18.79 17.98 37.60
N LYS A 187 19.17 18.75 36.57
CA LYS A 187 18.25 19.31 35.58
C LYS A 187 18.12 18.35 34.40
N ILE A 188 17.31 17.31 34.56
CA ILE A 188 16.65 16.67 33.41
C ILE A 188 15.57 17.65 32.93
N GLY A 189 15.67 18.11 31.68
CA GLY A 189 14.65 18.96 31.05
C GLY A 189 15.12 20.37 30.69
N SER A 190 15.82 20.51 29.55
CA SER A 190 15.94 21.81 28.85
C SER A 190 16.24 21.71 27.35
N PHE A 191 15.84 20.61 26.69
CA PHE A 191 16.01 20.47 25.23
C PHE A 191 14.81 20.97 24.40
N PHE A 192 13.92 21.80 24.96
CA PHE A 192 12.73 22.32 24.26
C PHE A 192 12.55 23.85 24.29
N ALA A 193 13.61 24.63 24.58
CA ALA A 193 13.51 26.09 24.70
C ALA A 193 14.57 26.87 23.90
N LYS A 194 14.88 26.46 22.67
CA LYS A 194 15.70 27.29 21.74
C LYS A 194 15.15 27.30 20.32
N LYS A 195 13.93 27.86 20.17
CA LYS A 195 13.42 28.37 18.88
C LYS A 195 12.38 29.48 19.07
N GLN A 196 12.60 30.40 20.02
CA GLN A 196 11.78 31.62 20.17
C GLN A 196 12.58 32.82 20.71
N ALA A 197 13.79 33.03 20.17
CA ALA A 197 14.53 34.28 20.38
C ALA A 197 15.23 34.69 19.08
N GLU A 198 14.43 34.93 18.05
CA GLU A 198 14.77 35.82 16.94
C GLU A 198 13.44 36.39 16.44
N LYS A 199 12.95 37.38 17.18
CA LYS A 199 11.86 38.25 16.75
C LYS A 199 12.44 39.66 16.69
N GLN A 200 12.29 40.26 15.51
CA GLN A 200 12.21 41.71 15.25
C GLN A 200 13.54 42.47 15.06
N MET A 201 13.89 42.69 13.80
CA MET A 201 14.18 44.06 13.31
C MET A 201 13.40 44.31 12.01
N LYS A 202 12.97 45.56 11.86
CA LYS A 202 11.87 46.07 11.04
C LYS A 202 12.11 46.07 9.51
N PRO A 203 11.02 46.15 8.71
CA PRO A 203 11.08 46.33 7.26
C PRO A 203 11.39 47.80 6.91
N THR A 204 12.31 48.01 5.97
CA THR A 204 12.57 49.32 5.37
C THR A 204 12.23 49.23 3.89
N GLU A 205 11.27 50.04 3.46
CA GLU A 205 10.87 50.26 2.08
C GLU A 205 11.95 51.06 1.33
N SER A 206 12.22 50.69 0.08
CA SER A 206 12.55 51.65 -0.97
C SER A 206 12.35 51.04 -2.36
N THR A 207 11.28 51.49 -3.01
CA THR A 207 11.30 52.04 -4.37
C THR A 207 11.98 51.25 -5.49
N ALA A 208 11.18 50.46 -6.23
CA ALA A 208 11.30 50.33 -7.69
C ALA A 208 9.97 49.83 -8.26
N SER A 209 9.04 50.74 -8.47
CA SER A 209 7.85 50.54 -9.27
C SER A 209 8.17 50.72 -10.76
N ASN A 210 7.44 49.96 -11.58
CA ASN A 210 7.02 50.29 -12.94
C ASN A 210 8.07 50.34 -14.05
N GLN A 211 8.48 49.18 -14.59
CA GLN A 211 8.63 48.95 -16.03
C GLN A 211 8.30 47.47 -16.33
N ILE A 212 7.81 47.14 -17.52
CA ILE A 212 7.27 45.82 -17.97
C ILE A 212 5.74 45.64 -17.78
N ARG A 213 4.98 46.74 -17.92
CA ARG A 213 3.60 46.71 -18.44
C ARG A 213 3.46 47.72 -19.58
N ALA A 214 4.06 47.38 -20.71
CA ALA A 214 3.72 47.88 -22.04
C ALA A 214 4.69 47.22 -23.00
N LEU A 215 4.23 46.22 -23.75
CA LEU A 215 4.57 45.96 -25.16
C LEU A 215 3.91 44.63 -25.59
N SER A 216 3.13 44.73 -26.65
CA SER A 216 2.52 43.65 -27.45
C SER A 216 1.22 42.99 -26.96
N ASN A 217 0.21 43.80 -26.66
CA ASN A 217 -1.15 43.50 -27.09
C ASN A 217 -1.38 44.20 -28.45
N VAL A 218 -0.79 43.67 -29.52
CA VAL A 218 -1.10 43.99 -30.92
C VAL A 218 -0.80 42.74 -31.74
N ALA A 219 -1.77 41.82 -31.81
CA ALA A 219 -1.83 40.77 -32.83
C ALA A 219 -3.29 40.37 -33.11
N ASP A 220 -4.21 41.33 -33.02
CA ASP A 220 -5.58 41.23 -33.52
C ASP A 220 -5.82 42.39 -34.51
N GLN A 221 -5.17 42.30 -35.68
CA GLN A 221 -5.74 42.74 -36.96
C GLN A 221 -4.79 42.33 -38.11
N LEU A 222 -5.36 41.76 -39.17
CA LEU A 222 -4.77 41.39 -40.46
C LEU A 222 -4.25 39.95 -40.62
N LEU A 223 -5.15 38.98 -40.76
CA LEU A 223 -5.43 38.26 -42.02
C LEU A 223 -6.61 37.30 -41.85
#